data_AF-A0A969RWE8-F1
#
_entry.id   AF-A0A969RWE8-F1
#
_cell.length_a   1.000
_cell.length_b   1.000
_cell.length_c   1.000
_cell.angle_alpha   90.00
_cell.angle_beta   90.00
_cell.angle_gamma   90.00
#
_symmetry.space_group_name_H-M   'P 1'
#
loop_
_entity.id
_entity.type
_entity.pdbx_description
1 polymer ?
#
loop_
_entity_poly.entity_id
_entity_poly.type
_entity_poly.pdbx_seq_one_letter_code
_entity_poly.pdbx_strand_id
1 'polypeptide(L)'
;MFSGLWDGSLKPELTVSRAQFAMLLTKALPLPTKRSSQGFQDVPANHWAAAAIAQADRMGFLSGFPDQTFRPEELLTRLDALVSLVNGLGLTGDNPSVLGVYRDRAQIPSFAIGAIAAATQHRLVMSYPWVDRLNPWARLTWAEVAVMLYQALVVTEQAIALPCPYIVNPQPNATFADIQGHWAAEFIRGLASQGLMDGLTEGQFEPDRPMMRSEYAELLVKGFNPAADRPAKFFADIPPDSEWADAIQQVYQGKLMGGFADNTFHPNRGITRVQVLLSLVNAIKFPAADLAILDRYQDAETIPASVRNVVATATTEWLVVNYPNLRELHPNQPATRAEIAAMVYQALVRLGRASAISSPYIIHPQQPNQKQPRDPNAALVVAIDPGHGGFDLGGIGLDGVREKDVTLPMAIDVADWLKRQNIQPILTRSGDYDLELATRVEIAENADADLFISLHANVNPNQPTLNGLELYHYAASTESARLAQAIHHSLVRSIEVRDRGIHHANFYTLRLPPMPSVLVEIGYLTGQQDAANLANATYRNYLAQAIAIGILRYVQQMRE
;
A
#
# COMPACT_ATOMS: atom_id res chain seq x y z
N MET A 1 -32.14 -15.52 6.34
CA MET A 1 -32.55 -14.28 5.65
C MET A 1 -32.86 -14.48 4.16
N PHE A 2 -32.14 -15.39 3.46
CA PHE A 2 -32.24 -15.58 2.01
C PHE A 2 -33.13 -16.75 1.53
N SER A 3 -33.81 -17.47 2.43
CA SER A 3 -34.72 -18.55 2.05
C SER A 3 -35.93 -18.00 1.27
N GLY A 4 -36.17 -18.52 0.06
CA GLY A 4 -37.33 -18.19 -0.78
C GLY A 4 -37.08 -17.22 -1.94
N LEU A 5 -35.83 -16.80 -2.20
CA LEU A 5 -35.47 -15.98 -3.38
C LEU A 5 -34.83 -16.79 -4.52
N TRP A 6 -34.45 -18.04 -4.22
CA TRP A 6 -33.79 -18.98 -5.13
C TRP A 6 -34.39 -20.38 -4.94
N ASP A 7 -34.18 -21.25 -5.91
CA ASP A 7 -34.53 -22.69 -5.91
C ASP A 7 -33.80 -23.54 -4.85
N GLY A 8 -33.16 -22.90 -3.88
CA GLY A 8 -32.26 -23.51 -2.90
C GLY A 8 -30.78 -23.24 -3.17
N SER A 9 -30.40 -22.71 -4.34
CA SER A 9 -29.01 -22.32 -4.64
C SER A 9 -28.68 -20.91 -4.13
N LEU A 10 -27.58 -20.76 -3.37
CA LEU A 10 -27.02 -19.44 -3.03
C LEU A 10 -26.19 -18.94 -4.22
N LYS A 11 -26.47 -17.72 -4.69
CA LYS A 11 -25.74 -17.05 -5.79
C LYS A 11 -25.11 -15.74 -5.29
N PRO A 12 -24.06 -15.83 -4.46
CA PRO A 12 -23.47 -14.69 -3.74
C PRO A 12 -22.94 -13.59 -4.67
N GLU A 13 -22.53 -13.93 -5.89
CA GLU A 13 -21.91 -13.06 -6.89
C GLU A 13 -22.90 -12.23 -7.72
N LEU A 14 -24.19 -12.53 -7.66
CA LEU A 14 -25.17 -11.78 -8.45
C LEU A 14 -25.40 -10.38 -7.90
N THR A 15 -25.54 -9.41 -8.78
CA THR A 15 -25.82 -8.02 -8.40
C THR A 15 -27.26 -7.85 -7.91
N VAL A 16 -27.45 -6.97 -6.92
CA VAL A 16 -28.73 -6.74 -6.25
C VAL A 16 -29.44 -5.53 -6.84
N SER A 17 -30.74 -5.68 -7.16
CA SER A 17 -31.61 -4.57 -7.56
C SER A 17 -32.16 -3.80 -6.36
N ARG A 18 -32.64 -2.57 -6.58
CA ARG A 18 -33.27 -1.74 -5.53
C ARG A 18 -34.47 -2.43 -4.87
N ALA A 19 -35.28 -3.17 -5.63
CA ALA A 19 -36.42 -3.93 -5.11
C ALA A 19 -35.97 -5.08 -4.20
N GLN A 20 -34.94 -5.83 -4.62
CA GLN A 20 -34.36 -6.92 -3.82
C GLN A 20 -33.74 -6.38 -2.52
N PHE A 21 -33.04 -5.25 -2.59
CA PHE A 21 -32.47 -4.59 -1.42
C PHE A 21 -33.54 -4.12 -0.44
N ALA A 22 -34.66 -3.54 -0.92
CA ALA A 22 -35.80 -3.17 -0.07
C ALA A 22 -36.35 -4.37 0.73
N MET A 23 -36.46 -5.54 0.09
CA MET A 23 -36.87 -6.77 0.76
C MET A 23 -35.89 -7.25 1.82
N LEU A 24 -34.59 -7.11 1.58
CA LEU A 24 -33.58 -7.49 2.54
C LEU A 24 -33.58 -6.56 3.74
N LEU A 25 -33.67 -5.24 3.51
CA LEU A 25 -33.75 -4.24 4.58
C LEU A 25 -34.94 -4.50 5.51
N THR A 26 -36.13 -4.72 4.97
CA THR A 26 -37.34 -4.91 5.80
C THR A 26 -37.33 -6.20 6.61
N LYS A 27 -36.63 -7.23 6.12
CA LYS A 27 -36.42 -8.48 6.86
C LYS A 27 -35.31 -8.38 7.89
N ALA A 28 -34.23 -7.67 7.57
CA ALA A 28 -33.04 -7.56 8.41
C ALA A 28 -33.20 -6.55 9.54
N LEU A 29 -33.80 -5.40 9.24
CA LEU A 29 -33.84 -4.22 10.09
C LEU A 29 -35.28 -3.71 10.21
N PRO A 30 -36.17 -4.43 10.94
CA PRO A 30 -37.57 -4.05 11.10
C PRO A 30 -37.71 -2.85 12.05
N LEU A 31 -37.33 -1.67 11.59
CA LEU A 31 -37.38 -0.43 12.36
C LEU A 31 -38.78 0.23 12.32
N PRO A 32 -39.12 1.07 13.31
CA PRO A 32 -40.33 1.89 13.28
C PRO A 32 -40.40 2.79 12.04
N THR A 33 -41.61 3.03 11.55
CA THR A 33 -41.84 3.94 10.42
C THR A 33 -41.61 5.39 10.82
N LYS A 34 -40.81 6.12 10.05
CA LYS A 34 -40.48 7.54 10.22
C LYS A 34 -41.36 8.48 9.40
N ARG A 35 -41.98 7.99 8.33
CA ARG A 35 -42.79 8.80 7.40
C ARG A 35 -43.93 8.02 6.76
N SER A 36 -44.88 8.75 6.16
CA SER A 36 -45.91 8.20 5.28
C SER A 36 -45.31 7.77 3.94
N SER A 37 -45.83 6.72 3.33
CA SER A 37 -45.30 6.24 2.04
C SER A 37 -45.75 7.15 0.90
N GLN A 38 -44.81 7.52 0.03
CA GLN A 38 -45.12 8.08 -1.28
C GLN A 38 -45.20 6.91 -2.25
N GLY A 39 -46.39 6.56 -2.75
CA GLY A 39 -46.52 5.54 -3.80
C GLY A 39 -45.67 5.93 -5.03
N PHE A 40 -45.10 4.95 -5.72
CA PHE A 40 -44.23 5.18 -6.87
C PHE A 40 -44.92 4.77 -8.18
N GLN A 41 -44.77 5.58 -9.23
CA GLN A 41 -45.50 5.38 -10.50
C GLN A 41 -45.14 4.06 -11.19
N ASP A 42 -43.89 3.63 -11.05
CA ASP A 42 -43.33 2.42 -11.64
C ASP A 42 -43.38 1.18 -10.72
N VAL A 43 -44.08 1.29 -9.57
CA VAL A 43 -44.29 0.17 -8.65
C VAL A 43 -45.79 -0.07 -8.48
N PRO A 44 -46.42 -0.84 -9.38
CA PRO A 44 -47.85 -1.14 -9.28
C PRO A 44 -48.13 -1.99 -8.03
N ALA A 45 -49.38 -1.95 -7.55
CA ALA A 45 -49.78 -2.64 -6.31
C ALA A 45 -49.57 -4.17 -6.33
N ASN A 46 -49.55 -4.77 -7.52
CA ASN A 46 -49.28 -6.20 -7.74
C ASN A 46 -47.79 -6.53 -7.96
N HIS A 47 -46.90 -5.54 -7.91
CA HIS A 47 -45.46 -5.77 -8.01
C HIS A 47 -45.00 -6.63 -6.83
N TRP A 48 -44.20 -7.66 -7.10
CA TRP A 48 -43.78 -8.66 -6.10
C TRP A 48 -43.10 -8.04 -4.86
N ALA A 49 -42.40 -6.92 -5.03
CA ALA A 49 -41.73 -6.18 -3.95
C ALA A 49 -42.52 -4.96 -3.43
N ALA A 50 -43.75 -4.69 -3.89
CA ALA A 50 -44.47 -3.44 -3.58
C ALA A 50 -44.56 -3.15 -2.08
N ALA A 51 -44.94 -4.16 -1.28
CA ALA A 51 -45.06 -4.01 0.17
C ALA A 51 -43.71 -3.72 0.85
N ALA A 52 -42.65 -4.39 0.41
CA ALA A 52 -41.31 -4.19 0.95
C ALA A 52 -40.75 -2.81 0.58
N ILE A 53 -40.96 -2.35 -0.66
CA ILE A 53 -40.57 -1.02 -1.13
C ILE A 53 -41.26 0.05 -0.29
N ALA A 54 -42.59 -0.04 -0.12
CA ALA A 54 -43.35 0.90 0.69
C ALA A 54 -42.91 0.88 2.17
N GLN A 55 -42.55 -0.28 2.71
CA GLN A 55 -42.06 -0.37 4.08
C GLN A 55 -40.65 0.22 4.23
N ALA A 56 -39.71 -0.08 3.34
CA ALA A 56 -38.37 0.49 3.32
C ALA A 56 -38.41 2.03 3.19
N ASP A 57 -39.35 2.54 2.40
CA ASP A 57 -39.64 3.96 2.27
C ASP A 57 -40.13 4.57 3.58
N ARG A 58 -41.15 3.97 4.22
CA ARG A 58 -41.66 4.45 5.50
C ARG A 58 -40.62 4.41 6.62
N MET A 59 -39.73 3.42 6.64
CA MET A 59 -38.63 3.32 7.60
C MET A 59 -37.50 4.35 7.33
N GLY A 60 -37.51 5.00 6.17
CA GLY A 60 -36.53 6.01 5.78
C GLY A 60 -35.23 5.44 5.20
N PHE A 61 -35.17 4.15 4.88
CA PHE A 61 -34.01 3.55 4.21
C PHE A 61 -33.95 3.93 2.73
N LEU A 62 -35.06 3.88 2.01
CA LEU A 62 -35.08 4.11 0.57
C LEU A 62 -36.05 5.22 0.21
N SER A 63 -35.74 6.01 -0.82
CA SER A 63 -36.67 7.00 -1.37
C SER A 63 -36.75 6.82 -2.89
N GLY A 64 -37.85 7.28 -3.48
CA GLY A 64 -37.95 7.45 -4.93
C GLY A 64 -37.16 8.66 -5.41
N PHE A 65 -37.15 8.81 -6.73
CA PHE A 65 -36.52 9.91 -7.44
C PHE A 65 -37.49 11.10 -7.58
N PRO A 66 -36.99 12.31 -7.91
CA PRO A 66 -37.84 13.49 -8.08
C PRO A 66 -38.95 13.35 -9.14
N ASP A 67 -38.80 12.42 -10.08
CA ASP A 67 -39.78 12.06 -11.11
C ASP A 67 -40.89 11.10 -10.62
N GLN A 68 -40.96 10.84 -9.30
CA GLN A 68 -41.91 9.92 -8.64
C GLN A 68 -41.72 8.43 -9.02
N THR A 69 -40.57 8.06 -9.58
CA THR A 69 -40.20 6.66 -9.82
C THR A 69 -39.38 6.09 -8.66
N PHE A 70 -39.43 4.77 -8.46
CA PHE A 70 -38.56 4.03 -7.53
C PHE A 70 -37.40 3.34 -8.24
N ARG A 71 -37.59 2.95 -9.50
CA ARG A 71 -36.68 2.17 -10.35
C ARG A 71 -36.35 0.80 -9.74
N PRO A 72 -37.34 -0.09 -9.59
CA PRO A 72 -37.19 -1.35 -8.83
C PRO A 72 -36.10 -2.27 -9.37
N GLU A 73 -35.87 -2.27 -10.68
CA GLU A 73 -34.90 -3.15 -11.35
C GLU A 73 -33.51 -2.51 -11.51
N GLU A 74 -33.33 -1.25 -11.12
CA GLU A 74 -32.01 -0.61 -11.19
C GLU A 74 -31.06 -1.25 -10.18
N LEU A 75 -29.84 -1.55 -10.64
CA LEU A 75 -28.81 -2.21 -9.85
C LEU A 75 -28.20 -1.26 -8.84
N LEU A 76 -28.16 -1.68 -7.58
CA LEU A 76 -27.71 -0.87 -6.46
C LEU A 76 -26.19 -0.67 -6.50
N THR A 77 -25.72 0.56 -6.32
CA THR A 77 -24.30 0.81 -6.06
C THR A 77 -23.99 0.71 -4.57
N ARG A 78 -22.70 0.57 -4.27
CA ARG A 78 -22.15 0.64 -2.91
C ARG A 78 -22.48 1.97 -2.21
N LEU A 79 -22.40 3.07 -2.94
CA LEU A 79 -22.80 4.40 -2.46
C LEU A 79 -24.28 4.42 -2.06
N ASP A 80 -25.17 3.91 -2.93
CA ASP A 80 -26.61 3.90 -2.69
C ASP A 80 -26.98 3.14 -1.41
N ALA A 81 -26.38 1.95 -1.21
CA ALA A 81 -26.64 1.13 -0.03
C ALA A 81 -26.16 1.79 1.27
N LEU A 82 -24.95 2.37 1.28
CA LEU A 82 -24.40 3.02 2.47
C LEU A 82 -25.22 4.26 2.85
N VAL A 83 -25.59 5.09 1.87
CA VAL A 83 -26.47 6.25 2.09
C VAL A 83 -27.83 5.79 2.63
N SER A 84 -28.39 4.71 2.04
CA SER A 84 -29.65 4.12 2.46
C SER A 84 -29.62 3.63 3.92
N LEU A 85 -28.58 2.89 4.30
CA LEU A 85 -28.39 2.41 5.67
C LEU A 85 -28.23 3.56 6.66
N VAL A 86 -27.39 4.55 6.36
CA VAL A 86 -27.19 5.71 7.24
C VAL A 86 -28.49 6.47 7.49
N ASN A 87 -29.27 6.72 6.44
CA ASN A 87 -30.56 7.41 6.55
C ASN A 87 -31.58 6.61 7.35
N GLY A 88 -31.70 5.30 7.04
CA GLY A 88 -32.65 4.43 7.73
C GLY A 88 -32.31 4.20 9.19
N LEU A 89 -31.02 4.07 9.52
CA LEU A 89 -30.53 3.95 10.89
C LEU A 89 -30.52 5.29 11.63
N GLY A 90 -30.58 6.41 10.92
CA GLY A 90 -30.49 7.75 11.52
C GLY A 90 -29.10 8.08 12.05
N LEU A 91 -28.06 7.52 11.44
CA LEU A 91 -26.67 7.79 11.82
C LEU A 91 -26.28 9.20 11.38
N THR A 92 -25.53 9.89 12.23
CA THR A 92 -24.98 11.22 11.98
C THR A 92 -23.46 11.17 12.03
N GLY A 93 -22.81 12.07 11.30
CA GLY A 93 -21.35 12.16 11.20
C GLY A 93 -20.91 13.59 10.96
N ASP A 94 -20.21 14.16 11.93
CA ASP A 94 -19.83 15.57 11.94
C ASP A 94 -18.41 15.82 11.43
N ASN A 95 -17.68 14.75 11.08
CA ASN A 95 -16.27 14.83 10.75
C ASN A 95 -15.95 14.26 9.35
N PRO A 96 -16.05 15.05 8.27
CA PRO A 96 -15.66 14.62 6.92
C PRO A 96 -14.18 14.21 6.78
N SER A 97 -13.29 14.59 7.72
CA SER A 97 -11.87 14.22 7.64
C SER A 97 -11.63 12.71 7.77
N VAL A 98 -12.58 11.97 8.36
CA VAL A 98 -12.52 10.49 8.44
C VAL A 98 -12.53 9.84 7.06
N LEU A 99 -12.98 10.55 6.02
CA LEU A 99 -12.92 10.07 4.64
C LEU A 99 -11.48 10.02 4.09
N GLY A 100 -10.51 10.62 4.79
CA GLY A 100 -9.09 10.56 4.47
C GLY A 100 -8.55 9.13 4.40
N VAL A 101 -9.23 8.17 5.05
CA VAL A 101 -8.89 6.73 4.97
C VAL A 101 -9.03 6.17 3.56
N TYR A 102 -9.87 6.77 2.70
CA TYR A 102 -10.08 6.30 1.33
C TYR A 102 -9.20 7.05 0.32
N ARG A 103 -8.46 6.30 -0.49
CA ARG A 103 -7.68 6.82 -1.62
C ARG A 103 -8.58 7.34 -2.74
N ASP A 104 -9.73 6.71 -2.94
CA ASP A 104 -10.72 7.04 -3.96
C ASP A 104 -11.82 8.00 -3.46
N ARG A 105 -11.61 8.67 -2.31
CA ARG A 105 -12.58 9.62 -1.72
C ARG A 105 -13.04 10.72 -2.67
N ALA A 106 -12.23 11.07 -3.67
CA ALA A 106 -12.59 12.05 -4.70
C ALA A 106 -13.78 11.61 -5.56
N GLN A 107 -14.11 10.31 -5.59
CA GLN A 107 -15.28 9.77 -6.28
C GLN A 107 -16.58 9.90 -5.48
N ILE A 108 -16.51 10.28 -4.20
CA ILE A 108 -17.68 10.46 -3.35
C ILE A 108 -18.35 11.79 -3.74
N PRO A 109 -19.59 11.78 -4.25
CA PRO A 109 -20.27 13.00 -4.63
C PRO A 109 -20.61 13.84 -3.39
N SER A 110 -20.63 15.17 -3.55
CA SER A 110 -20.79 16.12 -2.46
C SER A 110 -22.01 15.86 -1.57
N PHE A 111 -23.14 15.46 -2.16
CA PHE A 111 -24.38 15.15 -1.43
C PHE A 111 -24.24 13.93 -0.50
N ALA A 112 -23.30 13.02 -0.78
CA ALA A 112 -23.11 11.79 -0.02
C ALA A 112 -21.98 11.89 1.01
N ILE A 113 -21.19 12.97 1.03
CA ILE A 113 -20.04 13.14 1.93
C ILE A 113 -20.44 12.91 3.39
N GLY A 114 -21.49 13.59 3.87
CA GLY A 114 -21.94 13.45 5.26
C GLY A 114 -22.39 12.02 5.60
N ALA A 115 -23.13 11.38 4.69
CA ALA A 115 -23.60 10.02 4.91
C ALA A 115 -22.44 9.01 4.94
N ILE A 116 -21.48 9.11 4.00
CA ILE A 116 -20.33 8.21 3.99
C ILE A 116 -19.39 8.48 5.16
N ALA A 117 -19.25 9.74 5.59
CA ALA A 117 -18.50 10.08 6.79
C ALA A 117 -19.14 9.43 8.03
N ALA A 118 -20.47 9.53 8.16
CA ALA A 118 -21.22 8.84 9.23
C ALA A 118 -21.04 7.32 9.16
N ALA A 119 -21.24 6.70 7.99
CA ALA A 119 -21.05 5.26 7.83
C ALA A 119 -19.64 4.81 8.25
N THR A 120 -18.62 5.58 7.88
CA THR A 120 -17.23 5.28 8.22
C THR A 120 -16.97 5.48 9.71
N GLN A 121 -17.45 6.59 10.28
CA GLN A 121 -17.32 6.93 11.70
C GLN A 121 -17.94 5.86 12.61
N HIS A 122 -19.09 5.32 12.22
CA HIS A 122 -19.80 4.26 12.92
C HIS A 122 -19.32 2.85 12.55
N ARG A 123 -18.22 2.72 11.79
CA ARG A 123 -17.63 1.43 11.37
C ARG A 123 -18.64 0.52 10.62
N LEU A 124 -19.52 1.14 9.84
CA LEU A 124 -20.51 0.46 9.00
C LEU A 124 -19.94 0.02 7.65
N VAL A 125 -18.81 0.61 7.22
CA VAL A 125 -18.21 0.32 5.92
C VAL A 125 -17.24 -0.86 6.04
N MET A 126 -17.44 -1.89 5.19
CA MET A 126 -16.46 -2.98 5.01
C MET A 126 -15.92 -2.96 3.59
N SER A 127 -14.65 -2.65 3.42
CA SER A 127 -14.02 -2.53 2.10
C SER A 127 -13.07 -3.71 1.86
N TYR A 128 -13.44 -4.54 0.89
CA TYR A 128 -12.69 -5.72 0.47
C TYR A 128 -12.19 -5.55 -0.97
N PRO A 129 -10.96 -6.00 -1.29
CA PRO A 129 -9.94 -6.48 -0.35
C PRO A 129 -9.16 -5.34 0.33
N TRP A 130 -9.35 -4.08 -0.09
CA TRP A 130 -8.59 -2.93 0.40
C TRP A 130 -9.45 -2.00 1.26
N VAL A 131 -9.13 -1.90 2.54
CA VAL A 131 -9.84 -1.01 3.49
C VAL A 131 -9.70 0.48 3.15
N ASP A 132 -8.68 0.85 2.38
CA ASP A 132 -8.41 2.22 1.92
C ASP A 132 -9.07 2.56 0.58
N ARG A 133 -10.01 1.73 0.10
CA ARG A 133 -10.84 2.02 -1.09
C ARG A 133 -12.31 1.83 -0.79
N LEU A 134 -13.13 2.84 -1.09
CA LEU A 134 -14.58 2.75 -0.92
C LEU A 134 -15.26 2.07 -2.11
N ASN A 135 -14.79 2.32 -3.33
CA ASN A 135 -15.41 1.94 -4.60
C ASN A 135 -16.90 2.35 -4.69
N PRO A 136 -17.24 3.65 -4.57
CA PRO A 136 -18.63 4.10 -4.39
C PRO A 136 -19.56 3.68 -5.53
N TRP A 137 -19.04 3.59 -6.76
CA TRP A 137 -19.83 3.26 -7.97
C TRP A 137 -19.91 1.76 -8.28
N ALA A 138 -19.27 0.90 -7.49
CA ALA A 138 -19.33 -0.54 -7.69
C ALA A 138 -20.77 -1.06 -7.47
N ARG A 139 -21.21 -1.97 -8.33
CA ARG A 139 -22.50 -2.67 -8.17
C ARG A 139 -22.37 -3.70 -7.06
N LEU A 140 -23.33 -3.71 -6.14
CA LEU A 140 -23.29 -4.62 -5.00
C LEU A 140 -23.81 -6.00 -5.35
N THR A 141 -23.07 -7.00 -4.90
CA THR A 141 -23.47 -8.41 -4.93
C THR A 141 -24.31 -8.79 -3.71
N TRP A 142 -24.99 -9.94 -3.78
CA TRP A 142 -25.74 -10.49 -2.64
C TRP A 142 -24.85 -10.73 -1.42
N ALA A 143 -23.61 -11.18 -1.61
CA ALA A 143 -22.66 -11.36 -0.53
C ALA A 143 -22.34 -10.03 0.17
N GLU A 144 -22.04 -8.98 -0.60
CA GLU A 144 -21.69 -7.68 -0.02
C GLU A 144 -22.87 -7.06 0.74
N VAL A 145 -24.09 -7.17 0.19
CA VAL A 145 -25.30 -6.71 0.90
C VAL A 145 -25.51 -7.50 2.19
N ALA A 146 -25.29 -8.83 2.19
CA ALA A 146 -25.42 -9.64 3.39
C ALA A 146 -24.46 -9.19 4.50
N VAL A 147 -23.19 -8.93 4.16
CA VAL A 147 -22.20 -8.44 5.11
C VAL A 147 -22.58 -7.04 5.60
N MET A 148 -23.01 -6.13 4.71
CA MET A 148 -23.47 -4.78 5.10
C MET A 148 -24.64 -4.80 6.08
N LEU A 149 -25.63 -5.65 5.86
CA LEU A 149 -26.77 -5.78 6.77
C LEU A 149 -26.38 -6.41 8.11
N TYR A 150 -25.47 -7.38 8.10
CA TYR A 150 -24.92 -7.93 9.34
C TYR A 150 -24.17 -6.86 10.13
N GLN A 151 -23.33 -6.06 9.47
CA GLN A 151 -22.62 -4.97 10.13
C GLN A 151 -23.59 -3.90 10.65
N ALA A 152 -24.66 -3.58 9.92
CA ALA A 152 -25.71 -2.70 10.44
C ALA A 152 -26.33 -3.25 11.74
N LEU A 153 -26.60 -4.56 11.81
CA LEU A 153 -27.08 -5.20 13.04
C LEU A 153 -26.06 -5.07 14.17
N VAL A 154 -24.77 -5.27 13.91
CA VAL A 154 -23.69 -5.08 14.90
C VAL A 154 -23.64 -3.63 15.39
N VAL A 155 -23.68 -2.64 14.49
CA VAL A 155 -23.68 -1.21 14.83
C VAL A 155 -24.89 -0.81 15.68
N THR A 156 -26.01 -1.51 15.52
CA THR A 156 -27.23 -1.31 16.34
C THR A 156 -27.31 -2.23 17.55
N GLU A 157 -26.24 -2.93 17.91
CA GLU A 157 -26.16 -3.86 19.05
C GLU A 157 -27.15 -5.04 18.99
N GLN A 158 -27.61 -5.40 17.79
CA GLN A 158 -28.54 -6.51 17.55
C GLN A 158 -27.82 -7.81 17.14
N ALA A 159 -26.52 -7.75 16.90
CA ALA A 159 -25.69 -8.90 16.57
C ALA A 159 -24.30 -8.79 17.22
N ILE A 160 -23.67 -9.93 17.45
CA ILE A 160 -22.29 -10.01 17.95
C ILE A 160 -21.33 -9.56 16.86
N ALA A 161 -20.36 -8.72 17.19
CA ALA A 161 -19.32 -8.32 16.25
C ALA A 161 -18.47 -9.54 15.84
N LEU A 162 -18.37 -9.79 14.53
CA LEU A 162 -17.46 -10.81 14.00
C LEU A 162 -16.10 -10.17 13.69
N PRO A 163 -14.97 -10.83 14.05
CA PRO A 163 -13.65 -10.38 13.64
C PRO A 163 -13.57 -10.29 12.11
N CYS A 164 -13.54 -9.06 11.58
CA CYS A 164 -13.48 -8.79 10.16
C CYS A 164 -12.42 -7.71 9.90
N PRO A 165 -11.30 -8.06 9.25
CA PRO A 165 -10.21 -7.11 9.00
C PRO A 165 -10.55 -6.07 7.93
N TYR A 166 -11.68 -6.25 7.24
CA TYR A 166 -12.14 -5.35 6.19
C TYR A 166 -13.07 -4.26 6.70
N ILE A 167 -13.45 -4.27 7.99
CA ILE A 167 -14.18 -3.16 8.61
C ILE A 167 -13.26 -1.94 8.62
N VAL A 168 -13.70 -0.87 7.98
CA VAL A 168 -12.94 0.38 7.93
C VAL A 168 -12.98 1.03 9.31
N ASN A 169 -11.80 1.22 9.91
CA ASN A 169 -11.67 1.95 11.16
C ASN A 169 -11.32 3.42 10.82
N PRO A 170 -12.22 4.38 11.10
CA PRO A 170 -12.03 5.80 10.81
C PRO A 170 -10.92 6.44 11.66
N GLN A 171 -10.31 5.70 12.61
CA GLN A 171 -9.37 6.29 13.54
C GLN A 171 -8.32 7.08 12.77
N PRO A 172 -8.31 8.41 12.96
CA PRO A 172 -7.49 9.30 12.16
C PRO A 172 -6.05 8.95 12.50
N ASN A 173 -5.31 8.41 11.53
CA ASN A 173 -3.86 8.18 11.57
C ASN A 173 -3.33 8.13 13.00
N ALA A 174 -3.53 7.03 13.75
CA ALA A 174 -3.22 6.99 15.18
C ALA A 174 -1.94 7.80 15.47
N THR A 175 -2.14 9.01 16.03
CA THR A 175 -1.07 10.01 16.09
C THR A 175 -0.25 9.68 17.32
N PHE A 176 0.59 8.66 17.17
CA PHE A 176 1.58 8.32 18.17
C PHE A 176 2.73 9.32 18.05
N ALA A 177 2.99 10.10 19.09
CA ALA A 177 4.02 11.13 19.06
C ALA A 177 5.41 10.50 18.97
N ASP A 178 5.59 9.36 19.66
CA ASP A 178 6.84 8.60 19.77
C ASP A 178 7.23 7.81 18.50
N ILE A 179 6.38 7.75 17.46
CA ILE A 179 6.75 7.15 16.18
C ILE A 179 7.15 8.18 15.12
N GLN A 180 7.18 9.47 15.44
CA GLN A 180 7.60 10.49 14.49
C GLN A 180 9.08 10.29 14.10
N GLY A 181 9.34 10.08 12.81
CA GLY A 181 10.68 9.76 12.30
C GLY A 181 11.16 8.34 12.60
N HIS A 182 10.34 7.51 13.24
CA HIS A 182 10.66 6.12 13.55
C HIS A 182 10.60 5.24 12.28
N TRP A 183 11.53 4.31 12.12
CA TRP A 183 11.67 3.49 10.91
C TRP A 183 10.42 2.64 10.60
N ALA A 184 9.68 2.24 11.65
CA ALA A 184 8.47 1.43 11.54
C ALA A 184 7.16 2.23 11.49
N ALA A 185 7.22 3.58 11.44
CA ALA A 185 6.04 4.43 11.64
C ALA A 185 4.88 4.10 10.69
N GLU A 186 5.18 3.85 9.41
CA GLU A 186 4.15 3.53 8.41
C GLU A 186 3.50 2.16 8.66
N PHE A 187 4.27 1.15 9.06
CA PHE A 187 3.73 -0.17 9.43
C PHE A 187 2.81 -0.06 10.65
N ILE A 188 3.25 0.70 11.66
CA ILE A 188 2.49 0.93 12.89
C ILE A 188 1.17 1.62 12.58
N ARG A 189 1.20 2.73 11.82
CA ARG A 189 -0.01 3.45 11.40
C ARG A 189 -0.93 2.56 10.57
N GLY A 190 -0.37 1.76 9.67
CA GLY A 190 -1.11 0.85 8.81
C GLY A 190 -1.81 -0.29 9.56
N LEU A 191 -1.24 -0.80 10.65
CA LEU A 191 -1.91 -1.76 11.53
C LEU A 191 -2.93 -1.08 12.47
N ALA A 192 -2.61 0.11 12.97
CA ALA A 192 -3.52 0.87 13.82
C ALA A 192 -4.78 1.33 13.07
N SER A 193 -4.64 1.77 11.81
CA SER A 193 -5.78 2.09 10.95
C SER A 193 -6.66 0.89 10.62
N GLN A 194 -6.16 -0.33 10.82
CA GLN A 194 -6.94 -1.57 10.71
C GLN A 194 -7.49 -2.04 12.07
N GLY A 195 -7.22 -1.33 13.16
CA GLY A 195 -7.58 -1.75 14.52
C GLY A 195 -6.88 -3.02 14.98
N LEU A 196 -5.73 -3.35 14.38
CA LEU A 196 -4.94 -4.53 14.72
C LEU A 196 -3.96 -4.26 15.86
N MET A 197 -3.49 -3.02 15.97
CA MET A 197 -2.60 -2.59 17.06
C MET A 197 -3.00 -1.21 17.57
N ASP A 198 -2.93 -1.03 18.88
CA ASP A 198 -3.21 0.25 19.55
C ASP A 198 -1.99 0.73 20.34
N GLY A 199 -2.02 2.00 20.75
CA GLY A 199 -1.06 2.55 21.71
C GLY A 199 -1.26 1.94 23.10
N LEU A 200 -0.19 1.92 23.89
CA LEU A 200 -0.26 1.42 25.27
C LEU A 200 -0.74 2.49 26.25
N THR A 201 -0.47 3.76 25.92
CA THR A 201 -1.00 4.92 26.62
C THR A 201 -1.48 5.96 25.60
N GLU A 202 -2.24 6.94 26.06
CA GLU A 202 -2.80 7.97 25.17
C GLU A 202 -1.69 8.68 24.39
N GLY A 203 -1.74 8.58 23.06
CA GLY A 203 -0.77 9.21 22.15
C GLY A 203 0.61 8.54 22.08
N GLN A 204 0.84 7.39 22.73
CA GLN A 204 2.13 6.70 22.73
C GLN A 204 2.02 5.23 22.34
N PHE A 205 2.86 4.80 21.39
CA PHE A 205 2.87 3.43 20.90
C PHE A 205 3.87 2.51 21.63
N GLU A 206 4.96 3.09 22.15
CA GLU A 206 6.16 2.43 22.67
C GLU A 206 6.80 1.44 21.66
N PRO A 207 7.30 1.93 20.51
CA PRO A 207 7.76 1.08 19.41
C PRO A 207 8.89 0.11 19.78
N ASP A 208 9.81 0.53 20.65
CA ASP A 208 11.00 -0.26 21.02
C ASP A 208 10.78 -1.20 22.22
N ARG A 209 9.58 -1.19 22.82
CA ARG A 209 9.26 -2.11 23.91
C ARG A 209 9.12 -3.54 23.37
N PRO A 210 9.72 -4.56 24.00
CA PRO A 210 9.44 -5.96 23.67
C PRO A 210 7.96 -6.30 23.83
N MET A 211 7.36 -6.93 22.82
CA MET A 211 5.96 -7.38 22.91
C MET A 211 5.87 -8.72 23.66
N MET A 212 4.93 -8.80 24.58
CA MET A 212 4.65 -10.03 25.33
C MET A 212 3.97 -11.09 24.45
N ARG A 213 4.14 -12.36 24.79
CA ARG A 213 3.53 -13.48 24.06
C ARG A 213 2.00 -13.45 24.09
N SER A 214 1.38 -12.98 25.17
CA SER A 214 -0.08 -12.77 25.25
C SER A 214 -0.56 -11.68 24.28
N GLU A 215 0.08 -10.51 24.31
CA GLU A 215 -0.21 -9.38 23.40
C GLU A 215 -0.10 -9.82 21.93
N TYR A 216 0.93 -10.61 21.60
CA TYR A 216 1.10 -11.14 20.25
C TYR A 216 0.03 -12.18 19.87
N ALA A 217 -0.44 -13.00 20.82
CA ALA A 217 -1.51 -13.95 20.56
C ALA A 217 -2.82 -13.22 20.17
N GLU A 218 -3.16 -12.13 20.85
CA GLU A 218 -4.31 -11.30 20.48
C GLU A 218 -4.15 -10.68 19.08
N LEU A 219 -2.96 -10.16 18.77
CA LEU A 219 -2.66 -9.62 17.45
C LEU A 219 -2.85 -10.68 16.36
N LEU A 220 -2.44 -11.93 16.61
CA LEU A 220 -2.64 -13.03 15.67
C LEU A 220 -4.11 -13.41 15.51
N VAL A 221 -4.92 -13.39 16.57
CA VAL A 221 -6.37 -13.62 16.46
C VAL A 221 -7.04 -12.50 15.67
N LYS A 222 -6.79 -11.24 16.01
CA LYS A 222 -7.33 -10.07 15.28
C LYS A 222 -6.88 -10.07 13.82
N GLY A 223 -5.60 -10.37 13.59
CA GLY A 223 -4.96 -10.31 12.28
C GLY A 223 -5.26 -11.50 11.38
N PHE A 224 -5.36 -12.73 11.90
CA PHE A 224 -5.41 -13.95 11.07
C PHE A 224 -6.59 -14.86 11.37
N ASN A 225 -7.31 -14.64 12.49
CA ASN A 225 -8.47 -15.42 12.93
C ASN A 225 -8.33 -16.94 12.66
N PRO A 226 -7.30 -17.58 13.24
CA PRO A 226 -6.94 -18.93 12.85
C PRO A 226 -8.01 -19.93 13.25
N ALA A 227 -8.36 -20.84 12.33
CA ALA A 227 -9.29 -21.94 12.56
C ALA A 227 -8.61 -23.05 13.37
N ALA A 228 -9.39 -23.80 14.16
CA ALA A 228 -8.88 -24.90 14.96
C ALA A 228 -8.37 -26.07 14.09
N ASP A 229 -7.12 -26.47 14.30
CA ASP A 229 -6.41 -27.56 13.62
C ASP A 229 -5.72 -28.52 14.63
N ARG A 230 -5.87 -28.27 15.93
CA ARG A 230 -5.57 -29.24 16.99
C ARG A 230 -6.55 -29.09 18.15
N PRO A 231 -6.72 -30.14 18.98
CA PRO A 231 -7.54 -30.07 20.19
C PRO A 231 -7.08 -28.96 21.13
N ALA A 232 -7.97 -28.54 22.02
CA ALA A 232 -7.65 -27.55 23.04
C ALA A 232 -6.55 -28.02 24.00
N LYS A 233 -5.79 -27.08 24.58
CA LYS A 233 -4.81 -27.37 25.63
C LYS A 233 -4.81 -26.24 26.65
N PHE A 234 -5.05 -26.62 27.90
CA PHE A 234 -4.92 -25.71 29.03
C PHE A 234 -3.47 -25.71 29.51
N PHE A 235 -2.90 -24.50 29.59
CA PHE A 235 -1.56 -24.26 30.09
C PHE A 235 -1.59 -23.93 31.58
N ALA A 236 -0.59 -24.40 32.33
CA ALA A 236 -0.59 -24.30 33.79
C ALA A 236 -0.52 -22.86 34.32
N ASP A 237 0.05 -21.94 33.54
CA ASP A 237 0.26 -20.54 33.88
C ASP A 237 -0.81 -19.59 33.29
N ILE A 238 -1.91 -20.16 32.80
CA ILE A 238 -3.00 -19.43 32.13
C ILE A 238 -4.30 -19.61 32.93
N PRO A 239 -4.68 -18.63 33.76
CA PRO A 239 -5.97 -18.65 34.46
C PRO A 239 -7.12 -18.66 33.45
N PRO A 240 -8.18 -19.48 33.63
CA PRO A 240 -9.32 -19.53 32.71
C PRO A 240 -10.07 -18.20 32.54
N ASP A 241 -9.97 -17.32 33.52
CA ASP A 241 -10.58 -15.98 33.58
C ASP A 241 -9.64 -14.86 33.12
N SER A 242 -8.43 -15.18 32.67
CA SER A 242 -7.52 -14.18 32.11
C SER A 242 -8.03 -13.62 30.79
N GLU A 243 -7.81 -12.32 30.56
CA GLU A 243 -8.27 -11.59 29.38
C GLU A 243 -7.76 -12.17 28.04
N TRP A 244 -6.62 -12.86 28.08
CA TRP A 244 -5.96 -13.46 26.92
C TRP A 244 -6.17 -14.98 26.81
N ALA A 245 -6.94 -15.61 27.71
CA ALA A 245 -7.15 -17.06 27.71
C ALA A 245 -7.70 -17.57 26.37
N ASP A 246 -8.76 -16.93 25.87
CA ASP A 246 -9.40 -17.31 24.61
C ASP A 246 -8.47 -17.10 23.41
N ALA A 247 -7.72 -15.98 23.40
CA ALA A 247 -6.80 -15.68 22.32
C ALA A 247 -5.66 -16.71 22.25
N ILE A 248 -5.05 -17.04 23.40
CA ILE A 248 -3.99 -18.06 23.51
C ILE A 248 -4.51 -19.42 23.08
N GLN A 249 -5.72 -19.78 23.53
CA GLN A 249 -6.38 -21.02 23.20
C GLN A 249 -6.63 -21.12 21.68
N GLN A 250 -7.07 -20.04 21.05
CA GLN A 250 -7.33 -20.00 19.60
C GLN A 250 -6.03 -20.08 18.78
N VAL A 251 -4.97 -19.31 19.09
CA VAL A 251 -3.69 -19.42 18.37
C VAL A 251 -3.00 -20.75 18.62
N TYR A 252 -3.23 -21.35 19.79
CA TYR A 252 -2.80 -22.72 20.05
C TYR A 252 -3.53 -23.67 19.11
N GLN A 253 -4.86 -23.70 19.11
CA GLN A 253 -5.61 -24.62 18.24
C GLN A 253 -5.30 -24.40 16.76
N GLY A 254 -5.03 -23.16 16.34
CA GLY A 254 -4.61 -22.83 15.00
C GLY A 254 -3.19 -23.23 14.61
N LYS A 255 -2.38 -23.78 15.54
CA LYS A 255 -0.95 -24.10 15.35
C LYS A 255 -0.06 -22.89 15.01
N LEU A 256 -0.51 -21.67 15.31
CA LEU A 256 0.28 -20.46 15.11
C LEU A 256 1.28 -20.25 16.26
N MET A 257 0.86 -20.55 17.50
CA MET A 257 1.75 -20.49 18.67
C MET A 257 1.66 -21.78 19.49
N GLY A 258 2.75 -22.15 20.16
CA GLY A 258 2.80 -23.28 21.10
C GLY A 258 3.25 -22.82 22.49
N GLY A 259 3.05 -23.69 23.48
CA GLY A 259 3.68 -23.56 24.80
C GLY A 259 4.97 -24.37 24.90
N PHE A 260 5.50 -24.44 26.11
CA PHE A 260 6.79 -25.05 26.43
C PHE A 260 6.62 -26.48 26.96
N ALA A 261 7.75 -27.19 27.09
CA ALA A 261 7.77 -28.60 27.51
C ALA A 261 7.24 -28.82 28.93
N ASP A 262 7.29 -27.80 29.77
CA ASP A 262 6.81 -27.78 31.16
C ASP A 262 5.30 -27.48 31.29
N ASN A 263 4.56 -27.54 30.18
CA ASN A 263 3.13 -27.26 30.12
C ASN A 263 2.72 -25.80 30.38
N THR A 264 3.64 -24.85 30.20
CA THR A 264 3.36 -23.41 30.32
C THR A 264 3.30 -22.71 28.94
N PHE A 265 2.76 -21.50 28.89
CA PHE A 265 2.79 -20.63 27.71
C PHE A 265 3.70 -19.40 27.87
N HIS A 266 4.01 -19.00 29.09
CA HIS A 266 4.76 -17.80 29.47
C HIS A 266 4.18 -16.50 28.86
N PRO A 267 2.97 -16.08 29.26
CA PRO A 267 2.24 -14.98 28.62
C PRO A 267 3.00 -13.65 28.71
N ASN A 268 3.64 -13.38 29.85
CA ASN A 268 4.35 -12.12 30.13
C ASN A 268 5.80 -12.09 29.61
N ARG A 269 6.27 -13.17 28.96
CA ARG A 269 7.60 -13.22 28.38
C ARG A 269 7.58 -12.57 27.00
N GLY A 270 8.61 -11.78 26.67
CA GLY A 270 8.78 -11.24 25.32
C GLY A 270 8.88 -12.34 24.27
N ILE A 271 8.13 -12.23 23.18
CA ILE A 271 8.22 -13.19 22.06
C ILE A 271 9.47 -12.93 21.23
N THR A 272 10.20 -13.97 20.82
CA THR A 272 11.43 -13.76 20.03
C THR A 272 11.14 -13.52 18.55
N ARG A 273 12.07 -12.86 17.84
CA ARG A 273 11.96 -12.61 16.39
C ARG A 273 11.70 -13.90 15.60
N VAL A 274 12.42 -14.99 15.90
CA VAL A 274 12.22 -16.27 15.19
C VAL A 274 10.85 -16.91 15.49
N GLN A 275 10.30 -16.69 16.69
CA GLN A 275 8.97 -17.18 17.03
C GLN A 275 7.87 -16.42 16.26
N VAL A 276 8.07 -15.12 16.01
CA VAL A 276 7.17 -14.30 15.17
C VAL A 276 7.20 -14.78 13.71
N LEU A 277 8.38 -15.06 13.16
CA LEU A 277 8.49 -15.60 11.79
C LEU A 277 7.83 -16.98 11.66
N LEU A 278 8.01 -17.84 12.66
CA LEU A 278 7.37 -19.15 12.71
C LEU A 278 5.85 -19.07 12.71
N SER A 279 5.26 -18.23 13.55
CA SER A 279 3.81 -18.07 13.59
C SER A 279 3.25 -17.51 12.28
N LEU A 280 3.93 -16.54 11.66
CA LEU A 280 3.49 -15.94 10.39
C LEU A 280 3.57 -16.92 9.21
N VAL A 281 4.67 -17.67 9.09
CA VAL A 281 4.81 -18.71 8.06
C VAL A 281 3.74 -19.80 8.24
N ASN A 282 3.45 -20.21 9.48
CA ASN A 282 2.39 -21.17 9.77
C ASN A 282 0.99 -20.61 9.48
N ALA A 283 0.75 -19.33 9.76
CA ALA A 283 -0.54 -18.68 9.51
C ALA A 283 -0.87 -18.65 8.02
N ILE A 284 0.14 -18.36 7.17
CA ILE A 284 -0.06 -18.20 5.73
C ILE A 284 0.10 -19.53 4.97
N LYS A 285 0.80 -20.51 5.56
CA LYS A 285 1.09 -21.84 4.98
C LYS A 285 1.91 -21.74 3.68
N PHE A 286 2.94 -20.90 3.70
CA PHE A 286 3.88 -20.78 2.58
C PHE A 286 4.62 -22.09 2.28
N PRO A 287 5.01 -22.33 1.02
CA PRO A 287 5.87 -23.45 0.68
C PRO A 287 7.26 -23.29 1.33
N ALA A 288 7.94 -24.43 1.53
CA ALA A 288 9.33 -24.44 1.96
C ALA A 288 10.23 -23.76 0.90
N ALA A 289 11.19 -22.95 1.35
CA ALA A 289 12.16 -22.29 0.48
C ALA A 289 13.57 -22.88 0.62
N ASP A 290 14.46 -22.53 -0.30
CA ASP A 290 15.86 -22.93 -0.27
C ASP A 290 16.60 -22.29 0.92
N LEU A 291 17.37 -23.10 1.66
CA LEU A 291 18.17 -22.64 2.79
C LEU A 291 19.33 -21.73 2.39
N ALA A 292 19.76 -21.73 1.12
CA ALA A 292 20.82 -20.85 0.63
C ALA A 292 20.53 -19.36 0.87
N ILE A 293 19.25 -18.97 0.96
CA ILE A 293 18.85 -17.59 1.28
C ILE A 293 19.30 -17.13 2.67
N LEU A 294 19.65 -18.07 3.57
CA LEU A 294 20.13 -17.74 4.91
C LEU A 294 21.55 -17.17 4.93
N ASP A 295 22.36 -17.38 3.88
CA ASP A 295 23.72 -16.85 3.74
C ASP A 295 23.76 -15.30 3.66
N ARG A 296 22.59 -14.67 3.64
CA ARG A 296 22.42 -13.22 3.75
C ARG A 296 22.64 -12.70 5.17
N TYR A 297 22.41 -13.54 6.17
CA TYR A 297 22.51 -13.15 7.57
C TYR A 297 23.89 -13.50 8.12
N GLN A 298 24.55 -12.51 8.71
CA GLN A 298 25.85 -12.67 9.37
C GLN A 298 25.73 -13.51 10.64
N ASP A 299 24.54 -13.58 11.22
CA ASP A 299 24.21 -14.35 12.43
C ASP A 299 23.37 -15.60 12.12
N ALA A 300 23.43 -16.11 10.88
CA ALA A 300 22.64 -17.26 10.43
C ALA A 300 22.88 -18.54 11.25
N GLU A 301 24.07 -18.70 11.83
CA GLU A 301 24.43 -19.79 12.73
C GLU A 301 23.68 -19.74 14.07
N THR A 302 23.16 -18.57 14.46
CA THR A 302 22.36 -18.42 15.69
C THR A 302 20.90 -18.85 15.50
N ILE A 303 20.46 -19.07 14.25
CA ILE A 303 19.12 -19.57 13.94
C ILE A 303 19.00 -21.04 14.39
N PRO A 304 18.05 -21.39 15.26
CA PRO A 304 17.88 -22.77 15.69
C PRO A 304 17.63 -23.70 14.51
N ALA A 305 18.31 -24.85 14.48
CA ALA A 305 18.28 -25.78 13.35
C ALA A 305 16.85 -26.19 12.94
N SER A 306 15.96 -26.37 13.92
CA SER A 306 14.57 -26.77 13.72
C SER A 306 13.70 -25.73 13.00
N VAL A 307 14.14 -24.48 12.89
CA VAL A 307 13.37 -23.37 12.27
C VAL A 307 14.12 -22.70 11.12
N ARG A 308 15.26 -23.24 10.67
CA ARG A 308 16.00 -22.68 9.53
C ARG A 308 15.16 -22.61 8.25
N ASN A 309 14.41 -23.67 7.94
CA ASN A 309 13.51 -23.68 6.79
C ASN A 309 12.42 -22.60 6.89
N VAL A 310 11.92 -22.36 8.11
CA VAL A 310 10.92 -21.33 8.37
C VAL A 310 11.49 -19.94 8.13
N VAL A 311 12.71 -19.66 8.61
CA VAL A 311 13.37 -18.37 8.37
C VAL A 311 13.69 -18.18 6.88
N ALA A 312 14.12 -19.24 6.20
CA ALA A 312 14.36 -19.22 4.76
C ALA A 312 13.08 -18.90 3.98
N THR A 313 11.97 -19.56 4.32
CA THR A 313 10.65 -19.26 3.76
C THR A 313 10.24 -17.83 4.07
N ALA A 314 10.32 -17.38 5.33
CA ALA A 314 9.95 -16.01 5.70
C ALA A 314 10.77 -14.95 4.94
N THR A 315 12.06 -15.20 4.73
CA THR A 315 12.95 -14.32 3.96
C THR A 315 12.56 -14.30 2.48
N THR A 316 12.33 -15.49 1.91
CA THR A 316 11.88 -15.65 0.52
C THR A 316 10.53 -14.99 0.29
N GLU A 317 9.69 -14.98 1.31
CA GLU A 317 8.34 -14.45 1.25
C GLU A 317 8.24 -12.99 1.75
N TRP A 318 9.37 -12.27 1.82
CA TRP A 318 9.44 -10.83 2.11
C TRP A 318 8.88 -10.45 3.50
N LEU A 319 8.81 -11.41 4.43
CA LEU A 319 8.29 -11.18 5.77
C LEU A 319 9.33 -10.58 6.70
N VAL A 320 10.62 -10.84 6.45
CA VAL A 320 11.70 -10.41 7.33
C VAL A 320 11.96 -8.92 7.12
N VAL A 321 11.91 -8.18 8.23
CA VAL A 321 12.27 -6.77 8.28
C VAL A 321 13.37 -6.60 9.33
N ASN A 322 14.54 -6.12 8.92
CA ASN A 322 15.71 -5.97 9.77
C ASN A 322 16.11 -4.50 9.87
N TYR A 323 16.20 -3.99 11.09
CA TYR A 323 16.63 -2.63 11.39
C TYR A 323 17.59 -2.65 12.57
N PRO A 324 18.66 -1.85 12.55
CA PRO A 324 19.13 -1.03 11.43
C PRO A 324 19.96 -1.83 10.40
N ASN A 325 20.46 -3.01 10.78
CA ASN A 325 21.35 -3.82 9.94
C ASN A 325 20.57 -4.93 9.20
N LEU A 326 20.47 -4.83 7.88
CA LEU A 326 19.77 -5.82 7.05
C LEU A 326 20.32 -7.25 7.16
N ARG A 327 21.60 -7.39 7.53
CA ARG A 327 22.29 -8.68 7.59
C ARG A 327 22.28 -9.31 8.99
N GLU A 328 21.57 -8.74 9.95
CA GLU A 328 21.46 -9.33 11.30
C GLU A 328 19.99 -9.62 11.60
N LEU A 329 19.67 -10.90 11.81
CA LEU A 329 18.31 -11.34 12.10
C LEU A 329 17.99 -11.27 13.59
N HIS A 330 18.97 -11.42 14.47
CA HIS A 330 18.82 -11.53 15.92
C HIS A 330 17.70 -12.52 16.34
N PRO A 331 17.72 -13.78 15.84
CA PRO A 331 16.56 -14.68 15.91
C PRO A 331 16.08 -14.98 17.33
N ASN A 332 16.99 -14.98 18.30
CA ASN A 332 16.70 -15.36 19.68
C ASN A 332 16.42 -14.17 20.62
N GLN A 333 16.50 -12.93 20.12
CA GLN A 333 16.17 -11.75 20.91
C GLN A 333 14.64 -11.53 20.95
N PRO A 334 14.09 -11.03 22.08
CA PRO A 334 12.71 -10.54 22.12
C PRO A 334 12.47 -9.47 21.05
N ALA A 335 11.44 -9.65 20.25
CA ALA A 335 11.04 -8.70 19.22
C ALA A 335 10.28 -7.53 19.84
N THR A 336 10.63 -6.33 19.40
CA THR A 336 9.94 -5.08 19.75
C THR A 336 8.57 -5.00 19.06
N ARG A 337 7.72 -4.11 19.58
CA ARG A 337 6.41 -3.82 18.98
C ARG A 337 6.54 -3.31 17.54
N ALA A 338 7.55 -2.51 17.24
CA ALA A 338 7.84 -2.01 15.90
C ALA A 338 8.24 -3.13 14.92
N GLU A 339 9.12 -4.03 15.34
CA GLU A 339 9.55 -5.17 14.51
C GLU A 339 8.39 -6.11 14.21
N ILE A 340 7.56 -6.40 15.21
CA ILE A 340 6.36 -7.20 15.03
C ILE A 340 5.37 -6.49 14.11
N ALA A 341 5.16 -5.18 14.27
CA ALA A 341 4.29 -4.41 13.41
C ALA A 341 4.73 -4.52 11.94
N ALA A 342 6.03 -4.38 11.67
CA ALA A 342 6.58 -4.50 10.32
C ALA A 342 6.38 -5.90 9.73
N MET A 343 6.74 -6.97 10.46
CA MET A 343 6.61 -8.36 9.98
C MET A 343 5.14 -8.79 9.79
N VAL A 344 4.24 -8.42 10.72
CA VAL A 344 2.81 -8.69 10.61
C VAL A 344 2.20 -7.92 9.44
N TYR A 345 2.60 -6.66 9.24
CA TYR A 345 2.14 -5.88 8.09
C TYR A 345 2.58 -6.54 6.76
N GLN A 346 3.85 -6.96 6.65
CA GLN A 346 4.32 -7.72 5.47
C GLN A 346 3.49 -8.99 5.24
N ALA A 347 3.18 -9.74 6.29
CA ALA A 347 2.30 -10.91 6.20
C ALA A 347 0.90 -10.56 5.64
N LEU A 348 0.32 -9.42 6.05
CA LEU A 348 -0.96 -8.94 5.49
C LEU A 348 -0.82 -8.52 4.02
N VAL A 349 0.28 -7.89 3.63
CA VAL A 349 0.57 -7.57 2.22
C VAL A 349 0.59 -8.85 1.39
N ARG A 350 1.24 -9.91 1.87
CA ARG A 350 1.30 -11.21 1.17
C ARG A 350 -0.05 -11.91 1.04
N LEU A 351 -0.98 -11.63 1.96
CA LEU A 351 -2.36 -12.10 1.88
C LEU A 351 -3.25 -11.19 1.00
N GLY A 352 -2.71 -10.11 0.42
CA GLY A 352 -3.50 -9.11 -0.32
C GLY A 352 -4.42 -8.27 0.56
N ARG A 353 -4.15 -8.22 1.87
CA ARG A 353 -4.98 -7.57 2.90
C ARG A 353 -4.43 -6.21 3.34
N ALA A 354 -3.25 -5.84 2.87
CA ALA A 354 -2.65 -4.52 3.06
C ALA A 354 -1.94 -4.08 1.78
N SER A 355 -1.87 -2.77 1.55
CA SER A 355 -1.07 -2.21 0.47
C SER A 355 0.42 -2.30 0.81
N ALA A 356 1.29 -2.59 -0.16
CA ALA A 356 2.72 -2.66 0.10
C ALA A 356 3.24 -1.31 0.64
N ILE A 357 4.01 -1.37 1.72
CA ILE A 357 4.78 -0.22 2.24
C ILE A 357 6.22 -0.41 1.75
N SER A 358 6.72 0.59 1.03
CA SER A 358 8.14 0.65 0.66
C SER A 358 8.97 0.96 1.90
N SER A 359 9.90 0.07 2.24
CA SER A 359 10.85 0.26 3.34
C SER A 359 12.19 -0.36 2.97
N PRO A 360 13.31 0.36 3.16
CA PRO A 360 14.64 -0.18 2.88
C PRO A 360 15.03 -1.31 3.85
N TYR A 361 14.22 -1.55 4.89
CA TYR A 361 14.46 -2.55 5.93
C TYR A 361 13.85 -3.92 5.63
N ILE A 362 13.04 -4.02 4.57
CA ILE A 362 12.46 -5.30 4.13
C ILE A 362 13.55 -6.11 3.44
N ILE A 363 13.69 -7.38 3.82
CA ILE A 363 14.66 -8.27 3.16
C ILE A 363 14.05 -8.80 1.87
N HIS A 364 14.61 -8.35 0.76
CA HIS A 364 14.23 -8.77 -0.57
C HIS A 364 15.03 -10.04 -0.96
N PRO A 365 14.36 -11.13 -1.39
CA PRO A 365 15.04 -12.37 -1.79
C PRO A 365 15.79 -12.25 -3.11
N GLN A 366 15.39 -11.29 -3.95
CA GLN A 366 16.03 -10.98 -5.24
C GLN A 366 17.05 -9.84 -5.16
N GLN A 367 17.24 -9.18 -4.01
CA GLN A 367 18.41 -8.33 -3.85
C GLN A 367 19.62 -9.25 -3.71
N PRO A 368 20.56 -9.37 -4.65
CA PRO A 368 21.78 -10.12 -4.38
C PRO A 368 22.51 -9.50 -3.16
N ASN A 369 23.14 -10.37 -2.38
CA ASN A 369 24.22 -9.96 -1.47
C ASN A 369 25.12 -8.97 -2.24
N GLN A 370 25.52 -7.85 -1.61
CA GLN A 370 26.53 -6.89 -2.10
C GLN A 370 27.28 -7.41 -3.34
N LYS A 371 27.11 -6.72 -4.49
CA LYS A 371 27.75 -7.02 -5.78
C LYS A 371 28.90 -8.02 -5.61
N GLN A 372 28.71 -9.28 -6.01
CA GLN A 372 29.86 -10.14 -6.30
C GLN A 372 30.84 -9.30 -7.13
N PRO A 373 32.16 -9.40 -6.91
CA PRO A 373 33.12 -8.69 -7.75
C PRO A 373 32.75 -8.96 -9.20
N ARG A 374 32.21 -7.95 -9.89
CA ARG A 374 31.85 -8.06 -11.31
C ARG A 374 33.14 -8.43 -12.02
N ASP A 375 33.06 -9.38 -12.95
CA ASP A 375 34.15 -9.58 -13.91
C ASP A 375 34.58 -8.17 -14.40
N PRO A 376 35.85 -7.77 -14.26
CA PRO A 376 36.32 -6.46 -14.71
C PRO A 376 35.98 -6.19 -16.19
N ASN A 377 35.71 -7.24 -16.97
CA ASN A 377 35.31 -7.19 -18.36
C ASN A 377 33.79 -7.18 -18.60
N ALA A 378 32.96 -7.32 -17.56
CA ALA A 378 31.50 -7.23 -17.69
C ALA A 378 31.08 -5.80 -18.08
N ALA A 379 30.10 -5.71 -18.99
CA ALA A 379 29.52 -4.43 -19.38
C ALA A 379 28.87 -3.75 -18.17
N LEU A 380 29.16 -2.47 -17.99
CA LEU A 380 28.53 -1.65 -16.96
C LEU A 380 27.03 -1.53 -17.25
N VAL A 381 26.19 -1.61 -16.23
CA VAL A 381 24.74 -1.44 -16.37
C VAL A 381 24.33 -0.04 -15.90
N VAL A 382 23.59 0.70 -16.72
CA VAL A 382 23.09 2.04 -16.35
C VAL A 382 21.58 2.07 -16.47
N ALA A 383 20.89 2.29 -15.35
CA ALA A 383 19.47 2.53 -15.36
C ALA A 383 19.20 3.97 -15.81
N ILE A 384 18.35 4.14 -16.82
CA ILE A 384 17.91 5.45 -17.32
C ILE A 384 16.41 5.55 -17.08
N ASP A 385 16.03 6.57 -16.32
CA ASP A 385 14.68 6.79 -15.84
C ASP A 385 14.05 8.02 -16.49
N PRO A 386 13.27 7.86 -17.57
CA PRO A 386 12.49 8.98 -18.09
C PRO A 386 11.35 9.29 -17.12
N GLY A 387 11.38 10.49 -16.54
CA GLY A 387 10.37 10.98 -15.60
C GLY A 387 8.95 10.89 -16.15
N HIS A 388 7.96 10.77 -15.24
CA HIS A 388 6.53 10.72 -15.54
C HIS A 388 6.13 9.53 -16.45
N GLY A 389 5.00 9.63 -17.16
CA GLY A 389 4.48 8.60 -18.06
C GLY A 389 3.02 8.24 -17.74
N GLY A 390 2.27 7.80 -18.75
CA GLY A 390 0.86 7.42 -18.59
C GLY A 390 -0.04 8.61 -18.28
N PHE A 391 -0.84 8.52 -17.22
CA PHE A 391 -1.69 9.61 -16.74
C PHE A 391 -0.88 10.74 -16.09
N ASP A 392 0.31 10.46 -15.57
CA ASP A 392 1.22 11.49 -15.11
C ASP A 392 1.89 12.17 -16.32
N LEU A 393 1.41 13.38 -16.65
CA LEU A 393 1.90 14.17 -17.79
C LEU A 393 3.25 14.86 -17.50
N GLY A 394 3.61 14.99 -16.22
CA GLY A 394 4.64 15.91 -15.74
C GLY A 394 4.30 17.38 -15.97
N GLY A 395 5.33 18.22 -16.00
CA GLY A 395 5.21 19.64 -16.28
C GLY A 395 4.62 19.91 -17.68
N ILE A 396 3.74 20.92 -17.76
CA ILE A 396 3.18 21.40 -19.04
C ILE A 396 3.91 22.68 -19.45
N GLY A 397 4.59 22.62 -20.59
CA GLY A 397 5.34 23.71 -21.18
C GLY A 397 4.55 24.60 -22.12
N LEU A 398 5.28 25.41 -22.89
CA LEU A 398 4.73 26.21 -23.98
C LEU A 398 4.01 25.31 -25.00
N ASP A 399 2.94 25.82 -25.58
CA ASP A 399 2.12 25.15 -26.60
C ASP A 399 1.56 23.77 -26.18
N GLY A 400 1.48 23.51 -24.86
CA GLY A 400 0.93 22.28 -24.31
C GLY A 400 1.88 21.08 -24.35
N VAL A 401 3.17 21.30 -24.61
CA VAL A 401 4.19 20.24 -24.56
C VAL A 401 4.21 19.62 -23.17
N ARG A 402 4.10 18.29 -23.11
CA ARG A 402 4.09 17.52 -21.86
C ARG A 402 5.50 17.00 -21.59
N GLU A 403 5.98 17.14 -20.36
CA GLU A 403 7.31 16.68 -19.97
C GLU A 403 7.58 15.22 -20.30
N LYS A 404 6.61 14.33 -20.06
CA LYS A 404 6.72 12.90 -20.38
C LYS A 404 7.07 12.61 -21.85
N ASP A 405 6.65 13.49 -22.76
CA ASP A 405 6.86 13.36 -24.21
C ASP A 405 8.27 13.82 -24.63
N VAL A 406 8.97 14.56 -23.76
CA VAL A 406 10.36 14.98 -23.96
C VAL A 406 11.33 14.03 -23.26
N THR A 407 11.00 13.58 -22.04
CA THR A 407 11.88 12.72 -21.24
C THR A 407 12.03 11.32 -21.83
N LEU A 408 10.96 10.72 -22.36
CA LEU A 408 11.01 9.38 -22.97
C LEU A 408 11.96 9.29 -24.18
N PRO A 409 11.79 10.10 -25.25
CA PRO A 409 12.70 10.04 -26.38
C PRO A 409 14.13 10.40 -25.99
N MET A 410 14.33 11.35 -25.05
CA MET A 410 15.66 11.67 -24.54
C MET A 410 16.33 10.46 -23.86
N ALA A 411 15.58 9.73 -23.02
CA ALA A 411 16.10 8.52 -22.36
C ALA A 411 16.49 7.42 -23.36
N ILE A 412 15.69 7.25 -24.42
CA ILE A 412 16.00 6.32 -25.51
C ILE A 412 17.29 6.73 -26.24
N ASP A 413 17.45 8.02 -26.56
CA ASP A 413 18.66 8.53 -27.22
C ASP A 413 19.90 8.33 -26.33
N VAL A 414 19.82 8.63 -25.03
CA VAL A 414 20.92 8.36 -24.07
C VAL A 414 21.24 6.87 -24.03
N ALA A 415 20.22 6.01 -23.95
CA ALA A 415 20.41 4.56 -23.94
C ALA A 415 21.15 4.08 -25.19
N ASP A 416 20.79 4.59 -26.37
CA ASP A 416 21.43 4.20 -27.62
C ASP A 416 22.89 4.69 -27.72
N TRP A 417 23.21 5.86 -27.17
CA TRP A 417 24.59 6.31 -27.03
C TRP A 417 25.41 5.41 -26.09
N LEU A 418 24.85 4.99 -24.96
CA LEU A 418 25.53 4.09 -24.02
C LEU A 418 25.78 2.70 -24.61
N LYS A 419 24.80 2.13 -25.34
CA LYS A 419 24.96 0.82 -26.03
C LYS A 419 26.17 0.80 -26.97
N ARG A 420 26.39 1.89 -27.72
CA ARG A 420 27.53 2.00 -28.65
C ARG A 420 28.90 1.99 -27.96
N GLN A 421 28.92 2.20 -26.64
CA GLN A 421 30.13 2.28 -25.82
C GLN A 421 30.28 1.05 -24.91
N ASN A 422 29.59 -0.05 -25.24
CA ASN A 422 29.59 -1.28 -24.46
C ASN A 422 29.11 -1.11 -23.00
N ILE A 423 28.20 -0.16 -22.79
CA ILE A 423 27.43 0.01 -21.55
C ILE A 423 26.01 -0.52 -21.83
N GLN A 424 25.49 -1.34 -20.93
CA GLN A 424 24.14 -1.88 -21.00
C GLN A 424 23.14 -0.91 -20.36
N PRO A 425 22.29 -0.20 -21.12
CA PRO A 425 21.24 0.61 -20.53
C PRO A 425 20.03 -0.24 -20.15
N ILE A 426 19.36 0.15 -19.07
CA ILE A 426 18.06 -0.36 -18.66
C ILE A 426 17.11 0.81 -18.51
N LEU A 427 16.06 0.86 -19.32
CA LEU A 427 15.04 1.89 -19.21
C LEU A 427 14.02 1.50 -18.13
N THR A 428 13.72 2.39 -17.18
CA THR A 428 12.62 2.15 -16.21
C THR A 428 11.27 2.09 -16.92
N ARG A 429 11.10 2.87 -17.99
CA ARG A 429 10.02 2.70 -18.96
C ARG A 429 10.50 2.89 -20.40
N SER A 430 9.97 2.07 -21.31
CA SER A 430 10.24 2.14 -22.75
C SER A 430 9.03 2.57 -23.58
N GLY A 431 7.93 2.94 -22.91
CA GLY A 431 6.70 3.42 -23.51
C GLY A 431 5.98 4.45 -22.63
N ASP A 432 4.80 4.88 -23.07
CA ASP A 432 3.95 5.84 -22.34
C ASP A 432 2.97 5.10 -21.43
N TYR A 433 3.41 4.77 -20.22
CA TYR A 433 2.61 4.15 -19.16
C TYR A 433 3.04 4.67 -17.79
N ASP A 434 2.13 4.60 -16.81
CA ASP A 434 2.39 5.04 -15.44
C ASP A 434 3.42 4.14 -14.76
N LEU A 435 4.31 4.77 -13.98
CA LEU A 435 5.32 4.05 -13.21
C LEU A 435 5.58 4.76 -11.88
N GLU A 436 5.30 4.06 -10.78
CA GLU A 436 5.50 4.56 -9.42
C GLU A 436 7.00 4.80 -9.13
N LEU A 437 7.29 5.78 -8.26
CA LEU A 437 8.66 6.13 -7.89
C LEU A 437 9.43 4.94 -7.30
N ALA A 438 8.76 4.07 -6.54
CA ALA A 438 9.34 2.84 -5.99
C ALA A 438 9.74 1.86 -7.08
N THR A 439 8.86 1.61 -8.04
CA THR A 439 9.11 0.68 -9.15
C THR A 439 10.28 1.13 -10.03
N ARG A 440 10.49 2.45 -10.20
CA ARG A 440 11.67 2.97 -10.92
C ARG A 440 12.98 2.53 -10.30
N VAL A 441 13.06 2.62 -8.97
CA VAL A 441 14.23 2.20 -8.19
C VAL A 441 14.36 0.68 -8.23
N GLU A 442 13.26 -0.05 -8.05
CA GLU A 442 13.21 -1.50 -8.11
C GLU A 442 13.72 -2.06 -9.45
N ILE A 443 13.34 -1.45 -10.58
CA ILE A 443 13.84 -1.87 -11.91
C ILE A 443 15.36 -1.73 -11.99
N ALA A 444 15.92 -0.64 -11.45
CA ALA A 444 17.36 -0.42 -11.44
C ALA A 444 18.10 -1.38 -10.49
N GLU A 445 17.52 -1.67 -9.33
CA GLU A 445 18.04 -2.66 -8.39
C GLU A 445 18.03 -4.07 -8.99
N ASN A 446 16.89 -4.50 -9.54
CA ASN A 446 16.72 -5.82 -10.16
C ASN A 446 17.62 -6.03 -11.38
N ALA A 447 18.05 -4.94 -12.02
CA ALA A 447 19.00 -4.96 -13.11
C ALA A 447 20.48 -4.97 -12.68
N ASP A 448 20.75 -4.94 -11.37
CA ASP A 448 22.09 -4.72 -10.82
C ASP A 448 22.77 -3.49 -11.46
N ALA A 449 22.02 -2.39 -11.58
CA ALA A 449 22.52 -1.17 -12.20
C ALA A 449 23.71 -0.60 -11.41
N ASP A 450 24.74 -0.19 -12.12
CA ASP A 450 25.89 0.52 -11.57
C ASP A 450 25.60 1.99 -11.32
N LEU A 451 24.71 2.60 -12.12
CA LEU A 451 24.34 4.01 -12.06
C LEU A 451 22.84 4.16 -12.34
N PHE A 452 22.23 5.18 -11.75
CA PHE A 452 20.83 5.55 -11.98
C PHE A 452 20.73 7.00 -12.46
N ILE A 453 20.20 7.22 -13.66
CA ILE A 453 20.10 8.53 -14.30
C ILE A 453 18.62 8.86 -14.56
N SER A 454 18.05 9.76 -13.78
CA SER A 454 16.68 10.25 -13.99
C SER A 454 16.67 11.49 -14.86
N LEU A 455 15.78 11.54 -15.86
CA LEU A 455 15.65 12.64 -16.81
C LEU A 455 14.30 13.33 -16.64
N HIS A 456 14.35 14.63 -16.39
CA HIS A 456 13.20 15.51 -16.17
C HIS A 456 13.36 16.81 -16.96
N ALA A 457 12.27 17.58 -17.08
CA ALA A 457 12.29 18.92 -17.63
C ALA A 457 11.42 19.87 -16.82
N ASN A 458 12.08 20.82 -16.16
CA ASN A 458 11.50 21.85 -15.33
C ASN A 458 10.35 22.65 -15.99
N VAL A 459 9.46 23.18 -15.16
CA VAL A 459 8.45 24.16 -15.56
C VAL A 459 8.35 25.29 -14.54
N ASN A 460 8.22 26.52 -15.02
CA ASN A 460 7.89 27.69 -14.20
C ASN A 460 7.01 28.66 -15.01
N PRO A 461 5.68 28.47 -15.00
CA PRO A 461 4.74 29.31 -15.77
C PRO A 461 4.79 30.80 -15.40
N ASN A 462 5.26 31.13 -14.19
CA ASN A 462 5.36 32.50 -13.71
C ASN A 462 6.66 33.21 -14.16
N GLN A 463 7.62 32.47 -14.73
CA GLN A 463 8.92 33.01 -15.17
C GLN A 463 9.31 32.47 -16.55
N PRO A 464 8.67 32.92 -17.65
CA PRO A 464 8.92 32.40 -19.00
C PRO A 464 10.30 32.74 -19.57
N THR A 465 11.06 33.62 -18.92
CA THR A 465 12.47 33.93 -19.24
C THR A 465 13.44 32.96 -18.57
N LEU A 466 12.97 32.09 -17.67
CA LEU A 466 13.80 31.12 -16.98
C LEU A 466 14.15 29.97 -17.92
N ASN A 467 15.45 29.75 -18.12
CA ASN A 467 16.02 28.73 -18.99
C ASN A 467 17.33 28.21 -18.35
N GLY A 468 17.75 27.01 -18.70
CA GLY A 468 19.01 26.38 -18.31
C GLY A 468 18.85 25.01 -17.65
N LEU A 469 19.98 24.29 -17.55
CA LEU A 469 20.05 22.96 -16.95
C LEU A 469 20.32 23.02 -15.45
N GLU A 470 19.71 22.10 -14.71
CA GLU A 470 19.99 21.86 -13.30
C GLU A 470 20.25 20.36 -13.10
N LEU A 471 21.20 20.00 -12.26
CA LEU A 471 21.41 18.61 -11.85
C LEU A 471 21.17 18.48 -10.36
N TYR A 472 20.61 17.35 -9.96
CA TYR A 472 20.33 17.03 -8.57
C TYR A 472 20.96 15.70 -8.17
N HIS A 473 21.49 15.66 -6.96
CA HIS A 473 21.87 14.41 -6.31
C HIS A 473 21.46 14.40 -4.84
N TYR A 474 21.49 13.24 -4.21
CA TYR A 474 21.25 13.14 -2.77
C TYR A 474 22.47 13.64 -1.98
N ALA A 475 22.24 14.51 -0.99
CA ALA A 475 23.29 15.21 -0.26
C ALA A 475 24.30 14.28 0.43
N ALA A 476 23.84 13.13 0.94
CA ALA A 476 24.68 12.18 1.67
C ALA A 476 25.54 11.27 0.76
N SER A 477 25.40 11.35 -0.56
CA SER A 477 26.10 10.47 -1.50
C SER A 477 27.25 11.19 -2.22
N THR A 478 28.48 10.91 -1.79
CA THR A 478 29.70 11.42 -2.46
C THR A 478 29.85 10.90 -3.88
N GLU A 479 29.46 9.65 -4.14
CA GLU A 479 29.54 9.07 -5.49
C GLU A 479 28.50 9.69 -6.44
N SER A 480 27.28 9.93 -5.96
CA SER A 480 26.28 10.66 -6.75
C SER A 480 26.74 12.09 -7.04
N ALA A 481 27.45 12.75 -6.11
CA ALA A 481 28.03 14.07 -6.33
C ALA A 481 29.09 14.07 -7.45
N ARG A 482 30.00 13.08 -7.45
CA ARG A 482 31.01 12.94 -8.52
C ARG A 482 30.37 12.62 -9.87
N LEU A 483 29.36 11.75 -9.90
CA LEU A 483 28.59 11.45 -11.11
C LEU A 483 27.90 12.70 -11.65
N ALA A 484 27.22 13.47 -10.80
CA ALA A 484 26.58 14.73 -11.19
C ALA A 484 27.61 15.71 -11.75
N GLN A 485 28.78 15.82 -11.12
CA GLN A 485 29.86 16.69 -11.59
C GLN A 485 30.40 16.30 -12.97
N ALA A 486 30.55 15.01 -13.24
CA ALA A 486 31.02 14.52 -14.53
C ALA A 486 30.01 14.78 -15.65
N ILE A 487 28.71 14.55 -15.39
CA ILE A 487 27.62 14.82 -16.33
C ILE A 487 27.49 16.32 -16.57
N HIS A 488 27.44 17.12 -15.51
CA HIS A 488 27.39 18.58 -15.58
C HIS A 488 28.54 19.15 -16.42
N HIS A 489 29.78 18.76 -16.12
CA HIS A 489 30.97 19.23 -16.85
C HIS A 489 30.93 18.85 -18.34
N SER A 490 30.36 17.69 -18.68
CA SER A 490 30.18 17.29 -20.06
C SER A 490 29.13 18.15 -20.77
N LEU A 491 27.99 18.39 -20.13
CA LEU A 491 26.90 19.21 -20.66
C LEU A 491 27.36 20.64 -20.95
N VAL A 492 27.88 21.36 -19.96
CA VAL A 492 28.24 22.79 -20.10
C VAL A 492 29.37 23.05 -21.10
N ARG A 493 30.16 22.03 -21.46
CA ARG A 493 31.22 22.13 -22.48
C ARG A 493 30.77 21.72 -23.89
N SER A 494 29.71 20.93 -24.00
CA SER A 494 29.33 20.29 -25.27
C SER A 494 28.14 20.95 -25.94
N ILE A 495 27.32 21.70 -25.19
CA ILE A 495 26.12 22.36 -25.70
C ILE A 495 26.04 23.80 -25.21
N GLU A 496 25.45 24.67 -26.05
CA GLU A 496 25.14 26.04 -25.65
C GLU A 496 23.85 26.05 -24.82
N VAL A 497 24.03 26.13 -23.50
CA VAL A 497 22.96 26.04 -22.52
C VAL A 497 23.29 26.91 -21.32
N ARG A 498 22.26 27.48 -20.69
CA ARG A 498 22.47 28.24 -19.45
C ARG A 498 22.76 27.29 -18.30
N ASP A 499 23.92 27.44 -17.67
CA ASP A 499 24.30 26.66 -16.49
C ASP A 499 23.59 27.20 -15.24
N ARG A 500 22.81 26.35 -14.57
CA ARG A 500 22.18 26.66 -13.29
C ARG A 500 22.69 25.79 -12.15
N GLY A 501 23.74 25.00 -12.40
CA GLY A 501 24.54 24.31 -11.39
C GLY A 501 24.02 22.94 -10.97
N ILE A 502 24.73 22.39 -10.00
CA ILE A 502 24.43 21.12 -9.32
C ILE A 502 23.87 21.46 -7.94
N HIS A 503 22.78 20.79 -7.58
CA HIS A 503 22.01 21.00 -6.35
C HIS A 503 21.85 19.70 -5.59
N HIS A 504 21.43 19.81 -4.33
CA HIS A 504 20.99 18.67 -3.54
C HIS A 504 19.46 18.65 -3.43
N ALA A 505 18.88 17.46 -3.54
CA ALA A 505 17.45 17.25 -3.29
C ALA A 505 17.20 15.92 -2.58
N ASN A 506 16.08 15.83 -1.87
CA ASN A 506 15.64 14.63 -1.16
C ASN A 506 14.61 13.81 -1.97
N PHE A 507 14.74 13.81 -3.30
CA PHE A 507 13.84 13.08 -4.18
C PHE A 507 13.95 11.57 -3.96
N TYR A 508 12.82 10.87 -4.10
CA TYR A 508 12.73 9.43 -3.89
C TYR A 508 13.75 8.68 -4.76
N THR A 509 13.80 9.03 -6.05
CA THR A 509 14.69 8.46 -7.08
C THR A 509 16.16 8.86 -6.93
N LEU A 510 16.51 9.71 -5.96
CA LEU A 510 17.90 10.04 -5.61
C LEU A 510 18.32 9.43 -4.28
N ARG A 511 17.43 9.41 -3.29
CA ARG A 511 17.74 8.95 -1.92
C ARG A 511 17.78 7.43 -1.79
N LEU A 512 16.90 6.72 -2.49
CA LEU A 512 16.68 5.29 -2.25
C LEU A 512 17.46 4.33 -3.14
N PRO A 513 17.84 4.66 -4.40
CA PRO A 513 18.67 3.74 -5.17
C PRO A 513 19.98 3.44 -4.42
N PRO A 514 20.40 2.16 -4.34
CA PRO A 514 21.62 1.76 -3.65
C PRO A 514 22.89 2.01 -4.49
N MET A 515 22.72 2.48 -5.73
CA MET A 515 23.79 2.90 -6.65
C MET A 515 23.83 4.43 -6.80
N PRO A 516 24.97 5.01 -7.25
CA PRO A 516 25.06 6.43 -7.54
C PRO A 516 23.95 6.91 -8.49
N SER A 517 23.26 7.96 -8.08
CA SER A 517 22.01 8.44 -8.67
C SER A 517 22.05 9.93 -8.94
N VAL A 518 21.60 10.35 -10.13
CA VAL A 518 21.52 11.76 -10.54
C VAL A 518 20.21 12.00 -11.27
N LEU A 519 19.59 13.15 -11.00
CA LEU A 519 18.46 13.66 -11.77
C LEU A 519 18.94 14.85 -12.58
N VAL A 520 18.68 14.83 -13.88
CA VAL A 520 19.05 15.87 -14.83
C VAL A 520 17.78 16.58 -15.26
N GLU A 521 17.64 17.84 -14.87
CA GLU A 521 16.66 18.76 -15.45
C GLU A 521 17.26 19.32 -16.74
N ILE A 522 16.77 18.81 -17.87
CA ILE A 522 17.37 19.04 -19.20
C ILE A 522 17.11 20.45 -19.76
N GLY A 523 16.28 21.25 -19.07
CA GLY A 523 15.86 22.60 -19.45
C GLY A 523 14.47 22.92 -18.89
N TYR A 524 13.98 24.14 -19.14
CA TYR A 524 12.64 24.58 -18.75
C TYR A 524 11.66 24.55 -19.92
N LEU A 525 10.61 23.72 -19.88
CA LEU A 525 9.60 23.65 -20.96
C LEU A 525 8.75 24.93 -21.09
N THR A 526 8.73 25.77 -20.06
CA THR A 526 8.10 27.10 -20.08
C THR A 526 9.07 28.21 -20.53
N GLY A 527 10.36 27.90 -20.65
CA GLY A 527 11.39 28.83 -21.10
C GLY A 527 11.45 28.89 -22.62
N GLN A 528 11.38 30.08 -23.21
CA GLN A 528 11.30 30.23 -24.68
C GLN A 528 12.49 29.59 -25.43
N GLN A 529 13.71 29.71 -24.89
CA GLN A 529 14.90 29.16 -25.53
C GLN A 529 14.95 27.63 -25.36
N ASP A 530 14.73 27.15 -24.14
CA ASP A 530 14.79 25.73 -23.83
C ASP A 530 13.67 24.95 -24.51
N ALA A 531 12.44 25.47 -24.55
CA ALA A 531 11.33 24.84 -25.26
C ALA A 531 11.63 24.68 -26.76
N ALA A 532 12.16 25.72 -27.41
CA ALA A 532 12.56 25.66 -28.82
C ALA A 532 13.70 24.65 -29.05
N ASN A 533 14.69 24.62 -28.15
CA ASN A 533 15.80 23.68 -28.20
C ASN A 533 15.32 22.23 -27.98
N LEU A 534 14.48 21.98 -26.99
CA LEU A 534 13.95 20.65 -26.68
C LEU A 534 12.96 20.15 -27.73
N ALA A 535 12.33 21.03 -28.51
CA ALA A 535 11.56 20.63 -29.71
C ALA A 535 12.47 20.16 -30.87
N ASN A 536 13.71 20.63 -30.93
CA ASN A 536 14.67 20.29 -31.98
C ASN A 536 15.36 18.94 -31.73
N ALA A 537 15.11 17.96 -32.61
CA ALA A 537 15.69 16.62 -32.49
C ALA A 537 17.22 16.59 -32.53
N THR A 538 17.86 17.51 -33.26
CA THR A 538 19.32 17.61 -33.33
C THR A 538 19.90 18.07 -32.00
N TYR A 539 19.27 19.08 -31.37
CA TYR A 539 19.66 19.54 -30.04
C TYR A 539 19.49 18.43 -29.01
N ARG A 540 18.35 17.72 -29.03
CA ARG A 540 18.12 16.58 -28.12
C ARG A 540 19.19 15.50 -28.26
N ASN A 541 19.57 15.16 -29.49
CA ASN A 541 20.64 14.18 -29.72
C ASN A 541 22.01 14.65 -29.19
N TYR A 542 22.37 15.94 -29.34
CA TYR A 542 23.60 16.48 -28.73
C TYR A 542 23.55 16.46 -27.21
N LEU A 543 22.41 16.79 -26.63
CA LEU A 543 22.18 16.71 -25.17
C LEU A 543 22.33 15.27 -24.67
N ALA A 544 21.70 14.29 -25.33
CA ALA A 544 21.81 12.88 -25.00
C ALA A 544 23.27 12.37 -25.10
N GLN A 545 23.96 12.75 -26.17
CA GLN A 545 25.38 12.44 -26.35
C GLN A 545 26.24 13.02 -25.22
N ALA A 546 26.00 14.27 -24.83
CA ALA A 546 26.74 14.93 -23.75
C ALA A 546 26.52 14.25 -22.38
N ILE A 547 25.28 13.81 -22.09
CA ILE A 547 24.99 13.01 -20.89
C ILE A 547 25.77 11.69 -20.92
N ALA A 548 25.72 10.96 -22.03
CA ALA A 548 26.44 9.69 -22.19
C ALA A 548 27.96 9.85 -22.03
N ILE A 549 28.56 10.92 -22.59
CA ILE A 549 29.98 11.24 -22.41
C ILE A 549 30.30 11.52 -20.93
N GLY A 550 29.43 12.22 -20.22
CA GLY A 550 29.58 12.49 -18.80
C GLY A 550 29.59 11.23 -17.96
N ILE A 551 28.67 10.30 -18.24
CA ILE A 551 28.61 8.98 -17.62
C ILE A 551 29.91 8.21 -17.89
N LEU A 552 30.37 8.17 -19.14
CA LEU A 552 31.61 7.47 -19.51
C LEU A 552 32.84 8.01 -18.78
N ARG A 553 32.93 9.34 -18.62
CA ARG A 553 34.03 9.97 -17.87
C ARG A 553 34.01 9.58 -16.40
N TYR A 554 32.83 9.56 -15.78
CA TYR A 554 32.70 9.08 -14.40
C TYR A 554 33.14 7.61 -14.28
N VAL A 555 32.72 6.76 -15.22
CA VAL A 555 33.07 5.34 -15.23
C VAL A 555 34.57 5.11 -15.43
N GLN A 556 35.24 5.92 -16.25
CA GLN A 556 36.69 5.90 -16.40
C GLN A 556 37.39 6.24 -15.06
N GLN A 557 36.93 7.30 -14.39
CA GLN A 557 37.46 7.71 -13.07
C GLN A 557 37.22 6.67 -11.97
N MET A 558 36.17 5.85 -12.06
CA MET A 558 35.94 4.75 -11.11
C MET A 558 36.92 3.58 -11.29
N ARG A 559 37.54 3.45 -12.48
CA ARG A 559 38.43 2.34 -12.84
C ARG A 559 39.92 2.67 -12.64
N GLU A 560 40.24 3.95 -12.45
CA GLU A 560 41.55 4.48 -12.07
C GLU A 560 41.68 4.54 -10.54
#